data_AF-A0A7C3BFH4-F1
#
_entry.id   AF-A0A7C3BFH4-F1
#
_cell.length_a   1.000
_cell.length_b   1.000
_cell.length_c   1.000
_cell.angle_alpha   90.00
_cell.angle_beta   90.00
_cell.angle_gamma   90.00
#
_symmetry.space_group_name_H-M   'P 1'
#
loop_
_entity.id
_entity.type
_entity.pdbx_description
1 polymer ?
#
loop_
_entity_poly.entity_id
_entity_poly.type
_entity_poly.pdbx_seq_one_letter_code
_entity_poly.pdbx_strand_id
1 'polypeptide(L)'
;MASLQPTFQWFYPEPCGPDFFTLEIAPEGDFNNPGVVTEQTTGFLTTWTLTQTLQTNSMYQWRVFGVRGGSSGPISPALWFWTGPICDASIPEIPELVDPILGEVVADPSPPLDWDFPEIGCLPEGYQFQVSEQPDFQTTVLSGSGQGPWTSFETNIDFLQDCTDYFWRVAVLNNLVPGEYSHVETFSTDFQGTCGQFVMEKPEIYALGCIGNQSMMITFEFPEPPQDGFEARAEGNTYECELNPQRPLFLHCSGPRIETSPMGLVELVDLESQEVVFSGEAMFPNCDQPPCSGLGQVDCNARADCKWVPGLTHAGAGFCQDQ
;
A
#
# COMPACT_ATOMS: atom_id res chain seq x y z
N MET A 1 1.42 -20.14 -16.34
CA MET A 1 1.07 -21.09 -15.26
C MET A 1 2.34 -21.40 -14.48
N ALA A 2 2.44 -20.96 -13.23
CA ALA A 2 3.51 -21.43 -12.35
C ALA A 2 3.18 -22.90 -11.98
N SER A 3 4.09 -23.81 -12.36
CA SER A 3 3.88 -25.24 -12.18
C SER A 3 4.29 -25.64 -10.76
N LEU A 4 3.53 -26.54 -10.12
CA LEU A 4 3.97 -27.21 -8.87
C LEU A 4 5.10 -28.22 -9.12
N GLN A 5 5.38 -28.50 -10.40
CA GLN A 5 6.48 -29.32 -10.90
C GLN A 5 7.24 -28.48 -11.95
N PRO A 6 8.02 -27.47 -11.51
CA PRO A 6 8.71 -26.56 -12.42
C PRO A 6 9.77 -27.28 -13.27
N THR A 7 10.08 -26.68 -14.42
CA THR A 7 11.25 -27.07 -15.23
C THR A 7 12.32 -26.02 -15.07
N PHE A 8 13.47 -26.43 -14.57
CA PHE A 8 14.66 -25.60 -14.40
C PHE A 8 15.56 -25.75 -15.60
N GLN A 9 16.17 -24.65 -16.02
CA GLN A 9 17.14 -24.61 -17.10
C GLN A 9 18.31 -23.73 -16.68
N TRP A 10 19.52 -24.18 -16.97
CA TRP A 10 20.74 -23.43 -16.68
C TRP A 10 21.68 -23.44 -17.88
N PHE A 11 22.66 -22.55 -17.83
CA PHE A 11 23.73 -22.49 -18.80
C PHE A 11 25.04 -22.94 -18.17
N TYR A 12 25.81 -23.75 -18.88
CA TYR A 12 27.10 -24.25 -18.42
C TYR A 12 28.14 -24.15 -19.54
N PRO A 13 29.01 -23.12 -19.52
CA PRO A 13 29.93 -22.85 -20.62
C PRO A 13 31.23 -23.67 -20.59
N GLU A 14 31.49 -24.44 -19.53
CA GLU A 14 32.81 -25.05 -19.36
C GLU A 14 33.05 -26.25 -20.29
N PRO A 15 34.23 -26.32 -20.93
CA PRO A 15 34.55 -27.38 -21.89
C PRO A 15 34.70 -28.76 -21.23
N CYS A 16 35.02 -28.78 -19.93
CA CYS A 16 35.13 -29.99 -19.11
C CYS A 16 33.85 -30.14 -18.31
N GLY A 17 32.79 -30.68 -18.90
CA GLY A 17 31.53 -30.79 -18.19
C GLY A 17 31.54 -31.83 -17.05
N PRO A 18 30.54 -31.75 -16.17
CA PRO A 18 30.39 -32.62 -15.02
C PRO A 18 29.74 -33.96 -15.38
N ASP A 19 30.01 -35.01 -14.62
CA ASP A 19 29.34 -36.31 -14.81
C ASP A 19 27.81 -36.19 -14.66
N PHE A 20 27.34 -35.29 -13.79
CA PHE A 20 25.95 -34.87 -13.64
C PHE A 20 25.86 -33.53 -12.89
N PHE A 21 24.68 -32.92 -12.86
CA PHE A 21 24.39 -31.75 -12.02
C PHE A 21 23.54 -32.16 -10.82
N THR A 22 23.76 -31.51 -9.69
CA THR A 22 22.87 -31.55 -8.53
C THR A 22 22.11 -30.22 -8.47
N LEU A 23 20.79 -30.30 -8.37
CA LEU A 23 19.90 -29.16 -8.13
C LEU A 23 19.45 -29.19 -6.68
N GLU A 24 19.44 -28.03 -6.04
CA GLU A 24 18.87 -27.83 -4.72
C GLU A 24 17.75 -26.79 -4.82
N ILE A 25 16.59 -27.10 -4.25
CA ILE A 25 15.40 -26.24 -4.23
C ILE A 25 15.01 -26.06 -2.77
N ALA A 26 15.08 -24.83 -2.28
CA ALA A 26 14.94 -24.47 -0.87
C ALA A 26 13.68 -23.63 -0.63
N PRO A 27 12.79 -24.04 0.30
CA PRO A 27 11.68 -23.19 0.76
C PRO A 27 12.22 -21.88 1.33
N GLU A 28 11.64 -20.75 0.93
CA GLU A 28 12.01 -19.40 1.40
C GLU A 28 13.51 -19.07 1.26
N GLY A 29 14.23 -19.80 0.42
CA GLY A 29 15.68 -19.63 0.22
C GLY A 29 16.57 -20.22 1.31
N ASP A 30 16.03 -20.92 2.31
CA ASP A 30 16.86 -21.58 3.34
C ASP A 30 17.33 -22.97 2.89
N PHE A 31 18.57 -23.04 2.38
CA PHE A 31 19.20 -24.30 1.95
C PHE A 31 19.58 -25.25 3.10
N ASN A 32 19.38 -24.88 4.37
CA ASN A 32 19.50 -25.79 5.50
C ASN A 32 18.14 -26.34 5.98
N ASN A 33 17.05 -25.88 5.36
CA ASN A 33 15.70 -26.32 5.70
C ASN A 33 15.55 -27.83 5.41
N PRO A 34 14.93 -28.62 6.31
CA PRO A 34 14.69 -30.05 6.07
C PRO A 34 13.78 -30.34 4.87
N GLY A 35 13.03 -29.33 4.39
CA GLY A 35 12.21 -29.38 3.18
C GLY A 35 12.97 -29.10 1.88
N VAL A 36 14.30 -28.97 1.91
CA VAL A 36 15.12 -28.84 0.69
C VAL A 36 14.98 -30.08 -0.17
N VAL A 37 14.64 -29.85 -1.44
CA VAL A 37 14.58 -30.91 -2.46
C VAL A 37 15.91 -30.95 -3.19
N THR A 38 16.53 -32.13 -3.23
CA THR A 38 17.79 -32.34 -3.94
C THR A 38 17.59 -33.35 -5.07
N GLU A 39 17.88 -32.93 -6.30
CA GLU A 39 17.73 -33.74 -7.49
C GLU A 39 19.05 -33.86 -8.25
N GLN A 40 19.23 -34.96 -8.99
CA GLN A 40 20.42 -35.16 -9.82
C GLN A 40 20.02 -35.42 -11.27
N THR A 41 20.70 -34.75 -12.19
CA THR A 41 20.49 -35.00 -13.62
C THR A 41 21.06 -36.34 -14.06
N THR A 42 20.57 -36.83 -15.20
CA THR A 42 21.24 -37.92 -15.92
C THR A 42 22.26 -37.32 -16.89
N GLY A 43 23.53 -37.37 -16.53
CA GLY A 43 24.59 -36.81 -17.38
C GLY A 43 24.58 -35.28 -17.43
N PHE A 44 25.00 -34.75 -18.57
CA PHE A 44 25.32 -33.35 -18.80
C PHE A 44 24.12 -32.51 -19.30
N LEU A 45 22.90 -32.98 -19.08
CA LEU A 45 21.70 -32.22 -19.45
C LEU A 45 21.63 -30.94 -18.62
N THR A 46 21.29 -29.82 -19.26
CA THR A 46 21.17 -28.50 -18.61
C THR A 46 19.73 -28.08 -18.36
N THR A 47 18.84 -29.07 -18.27
CA THR A 47 17.42 -28.90 -18.01
C THR A 47 16.94 -30.02 -17.11
N TRP A 48 16.02 -29.71 -16.19
CA TRP A 48 15.42 -30.69 -15.28
C TRP A 48 13.99 -30.33 -14.94
N THR A 49 13.07 -31.27 -15.12
CA THR A 49 11.67 -31.13 -14.68
C THR A 49 11.49 -31.88 -13.38
N LEU A 50 11.02 -31.19 -12.35
CA LEU A 50 10.82 -31.77 -11.04
C LEU A 50 9.69 -32.81 -11.08
N THR A 51 9.92 -34.00 -10.49
CA THR A 51 8.88 -35.03 -10.36
C THR A 51 8.11 -34.93 -9.05
N GLN A 52 8.72 -34.35 -8.01
CA GLN A 52 8.05 -34.06 -6.75
C GLN A 52 7.13 -32.83 -6.90
N THR A 53 5.95 -32.88 -6.30
CA THR A 53 5.04 -31.74 -6.23
C THR A 53 5.45 -30.84 -5.07
N LEU A 54 5.77 -29.57 -5.37
CA LEU A 54 6.03 -28.55 -4.35
C LEU A 54 4.73 -28.05 -3.70
N GLN A 55 4.85 -27.37 -2.57
CA GLN A 55 3.69 -26.71 -1.95
C GLN A 55 3.20 -25.60 -2.89
N THR A 56 1.89 -25.33 -2.89
CA THR A 56 1.32 -24.24 -3.69
C THR A 56 1.48 -22.91 -2.96
N ASN A 57 1.41 -21.80 -3.70
CA ASN A 57 1.51 -20.42 -3.20
C ASN A 57 2.75 -20.19 -2.35
N SER A 58 3.85 -20.86 -2.71
CA SER A 58 5.05 -20.91 -1.90
C SER A 58 6.25 -20.40 -2.69
N MET A 59 7.08 -19.61 -2.01
CA MET A 59 8.31 -19.03 -2.54
C MET A 59 9.49 -19.99 -2.30
N TYR A 60 10.30 -20.19 -3.33
CA TYR A 60 11.48 -21.04 -3.29
C TYR A 60 12.68 -20.35 -3.95
N GLN A 61 13.88 -20.70 -3.51
CA GLN A 61 15.08 -20.52 -4.33
C GLN A 61 15.53 -21.85 -4.92
N TRP A 62 16.15 -21.80 -6.09
CA TRP A 62 16.88 -22.94 -6.61
C TRP A 62 18.30 -22.56 -7.01
N ARG A 63 19.22 -23.52 -6.90
CA ARG A 63 20.61 -23.41 -7.36
C ARG A 63 21.10 -24.75 -7.91
N VAL A 64 22.18 -24.71 -8.68
CA VAL A 64 22.73 -25.89 -9.36
C VAL A 64 24.26 -25.90 -9.30
N PHE A 65 24.84 -27.09 -9.19
CA PHE A 65 26.28 -27.30 -9.31
C PHE A 65 26.61 -28.62 -10.03
N GLY A 66 27.70 -28.62 -10.77
CA GLY A 66 28.20 -29.82 -11.45
C GLY A 66 28.99 -30.72 -10.50
N VAL A 67 28.89 -32.03 -10.66
CA VAL A 67 29.67 -33.03 -9.94
C VAL A 67 30.51 -33.83 -10.91
N ARG A 68 31.80 -33.99 -10.62
CA ARG A 68 32.72 -34.78 -11.44
C ARG A 68 33.65 -35.60 -10.57
N GLY A 69 33.74 -36.91 -10.84
CA GLY A 69 34.57 -37.84 -10.07
C GLY A 69 34.25 -37.83 -8.58
N GLY A 70 32.98 -37.61 -8.21
CA GLY A 70 32.53 -37.50 -6.82
C GLY A 70 32.84 -36.16 -6.12
N SER A 71 33.42 -35.19 -6.84
CA SER A 71 33.70 -33.85 -6.31
C SER A 71 32.71 -32.84 -6.87
N SER A 72 32.15 -31.98 -6.01
CA SER A 72 31.28 -30.88 -6.41
C SER A 72 32.09 -29.68 -6.90
N GLY A 73 31.66 -29.08 -8.00
CA GLY A 73 32.14 -27.79 -8.48
C GLY A 73 31.51 -26.61 -7.73
N PRO A 74 31.78 -25.37 -8.19
CA PRO A 74 31.15 -24.17 -7.65
C PRO A 74 29.62 -24.19 -7.77
N ILE A 75 28.95 -23.62 -6.76
CA ILE A 75 27.50 -23.45 -6.72
C ILE A 75 27.09 -22.21 -7.52
N SER A 76 26.02 -22.31 -8.30
CA SER A 76 25.46 -21.16 -9.02
C SER A 76 24.90 -20.10 -8.07
N PRO A 77 24.70 -18.85 -8.53
CA PRO A 77 23.75 -17.96 -7.89
C PRO A 77 22.40 -18.65 -7.75
N ALA A 78 21.70 -18.36 -6.66
CA ALA A 78 20.37 -18.88 -6.42
C ALA A 78 19.33 -17.95 -7.05
N LEU A 79 18.28 -18.53 -7.64
CA LEU A 79 17.22 -17.80 -8.31
C LEU A 79 15.88 -18.08 -7.62
N TRP A 80 15.09 -17.03 -7.44
CA TRP A 80 13.77 -17.13 -6.82
C TRP A 80 12.69 -17.52 -7.84
N PHE A 81 11.68 -18.22 -7.35
CA PHE A 81 10.45 -18.47 -8.08
C PHE A 81 9.29 -18.77 -7.11
N TRP A 82 8.08 -18.66 -7.64
CA TRP A 82 6.86 -19.02 -6.95
C TRP A 82 6.18 -20.22 -7.59
N THR A 83 5.42 -20.94 -6.78
CA THR A 83 4.67 -22.15 -7.15
C THR A 83 3.18 -21.90 -6.97
N GLY A 84 2.34 -22.46 -7.84
CA GLY A 84 0.88 -22.34 -7.75
C GLY A 84 0.23 -21.78 -9.00
N PRO A 85 -1.08 -21.95 -9.17
CA PRO A 85 -1.79 -21.40 -10.32
C PRO A 85 -1.75 -19.87 -10.28
N ILE A 86 -1.63 -19.25 -11.45
CA ILE A 86 -1.91 -17.81 -11.59
C ILE A 86 -3.43 -17.66 -11.53
N CYS A 87 -3.92 -16.65 -10.82
CA CYS A 87 -5.35 -16.38 -10.71
C CYS A 87 -5.97 -16.14 -12.10
N ASP A 88 -7.11 -16.78 -12.37
CA ASP A 88 -7.86 -16.67 -13.63
C ASP A 88 -9.21 -15.95 -13.47
N ALA A 89 -9.68 -15.78 -12.23
CA ALA A 89 -10.88 -15.06 -11.85
C ALA A 89 -10.58 -13.63 -11.38
N SER A 90 -11.61 -12.78 -11.34
CA SER A 90 -11.55 -11.47 -10.70
C SER A 90 -11.12 -11.62 -9.24
N ILE A 91 -10.14 -10.82 -8.82
CA ILE A 91 -9.59 -10.84 -7.47
C ILE A 91 -10.27 -9.71 -6.68
N PRO A 92 -11.12 -10.02 -5.68
CA PRO A 92 -11.77 -9.00 -4.85
C PRO A 92 -10.84 -8.42 -3.77
N GLU A 93 -9.76 -9.12 -3.43
CA GLU A 93 -8.80 -8.65 -2.44
C GLU A 93 -7.95 -7.49 -2.98
N ILE A 94 -7.66 -6.56 -2.08
CA ILE A 94 -6.96 -5.31 -2.39
C ILE A 94 -5.59 -5.33 -1.68
N PRO A 95 -4.51 -4.86 -2.32
CA PRO A 95 -3.20 -4.76 -1.66
C PRO A 95 -3.22 -3.81 -0.45
N GLU A 96 -2.42 -4.13 0.56
CA GLU A 96 -2.15 -3.27 1.71
C GLU A 96 -0.79 -2.58 1.54
N LEU A 97 -0.74 -1.27 1.71
CA LEU A 97 0.48 -0.49 1.50
C LEU A 97 1.41 -0.62 2.72
N VAL A 98 2.69 -0.92 2.47
CA VAL A 98 3.69 -1.20 3.52
C VAL A 98 4.75 -0.11 3.61
N ASP A 99 5.27 0.37 2.48
CA ASP A 99 6.29 1.43 2.43
C ASP A 99 6.23 2.17 1.08
N PRO A 100 6.35 3.51 1.04
CA PRO A 100 6.43 4.44 2.17
C PRO A 100 5.12 4.48 2.99
N ILE A 101 5.25 4.58 4.31
CA ILE A 101 4.08 4.65 5.21
C ILE A 101 3.46 6.04 5.25
N LEU A 102 2.26 6.14 5.82
CA LEU A 102 1.56 7.41 6.04
C LEU A 102 2.44 8.43 6.78
N GLY A 103 2.65 9.60 6.18
CA GLY A 103 3.43 10.69 6.77
C GLY A 103 4.96 10.45 6.75
N GLU A 104 5.38 9.38 6.08
CA GLU A 104 6.72 9.13 5.55
C GLU A 104 7.50 10.41 5.20
N VAL A 105 8.63 10.74 5.86
CA VAL A 105 9.61 11.66 5.27
C VAL A 105 10.77 10.86 4.69
N VAL A 106 10.79 10.76 3.37
CA VAL A 106 11.74 9.96 2.61
C VAL A 106 12.95 10.80 2.20
N ALA A 107 14.16 10.29 2.46
CA ALA A 107 15.43 10.93 2.09
C ALA A 107 16.03 10.40 0.75
N ASP A 108 15.34 9.48 0.09
CA ASP A 108 15.71 8.86 -1.20
C ASP A 108 14.82 9.41 -2.35
N PRO A 109 15.39 9.89 -3.48
CA PRO A 109 14.61 10.33 -4.65
C PRO A 109 13.94 9.19 -5.46
N SER A 110 14.21 7.95 -5.10
CA SER A 110 13.61 6.75 -5.69
C SER A 110 13.39 5.65 -4.65
N PRO A 111 12.59 5.91 -3.59
CA PRO A 111 12.37 4.92 -2.55
C PRO A 111 11.72 3.65 -3.13
N PRO A 112 11.94 2.48 -2.52
CA PRO A 112 11.14 1.32 -2.83
C PRO A 112 9.66 1.61 -2.56
N LEU A 113 8.80 0.98 -3.35
CA LEU A 113 7.38 0.90 -3.05
C LEU A 113 7.10 -0.54 -2.66
N ASP A 114 6.71 -0.78 -1.42
CA ASP A 114 6.43 -2.10 -0.87
C ASP A 114 4.96 -2.20 -0.45
N TRP A 115 4.32 -3.31 -0.81
CA TRP A 115 2.97 -3.64 -0.39
C TRP A 115 2.91 -5.08 0.10
N ASP A 116 1.82 -5.43 0.76
CA ASP A 116 1.46 -6.80 1.10
C ASP A 116 0.21 -7.21 0.33
N PHE A 117 0.06 -8.51 0.12
CA PHE A 117 -1.11 -9.06 -0.53
C PHE A 117 -1.50 -10.39 0.11
N PRO A 118 -2.76 -10.55 0.56
CA PRO A 118 -3.18 -11.74 1.28
C PRO A 118 -3.11 -13.01 0.40
N GLU A 119 -2.90 -14.15 1.04
CA GLU A 119 -2.97 -15.44 0.33
C GLU A 119 -4.43 -15.77 -0.03
N ILE A 120 -4.73 -15.77 -1.32
CA ILE A 120 -6.09 -16.02 -1.87
C ILE A 120 -6.22 -17.37 -2.57
N GLY A 121 -5.26 -18.28 -2.38
CA GLY A 121 -5.27 -19.61 -3.00
C GLY A 121 -4.70 -19.67 -4.42
N CYS A 122 -4.34 -18.54 -5.03
CA CYS A 122 -3.65 -18.44 -6.31
C CYS A 122 -2.66 -17.25 -6.29
N LEU A 123 -1.76 -17.21 -7.27
CA LEU A 123 -0.79 -16.12 -7.43
C LEU A 123 -1.36 -15.00 -8.30
N PRO A 124 -1.35 -13.74 -7.85
CA PRO A 124 -1.71 -12.61 -8.71
C PRO A 124 -0.77 -12.52 -9.91
N GLU A 125 -1.29 -12.10 -11.06
CA GLU A 125 -0.49 -11.96 -12.28
C GLU A 125 0.51 -10.80 -12.17
N GLY A 126 0.14 -9.77 -11.41
CA GLY A 126 0.96 -8.60 -11.16
C GLY A 126 0.23 -7.54 -10.38
N TYR A 127 0.86 -6.39 -10.30
CA TYR A 127 0.34 -5.22 -9.61
C TYR A 127 0.60 -3.98 -10.46
N GLN A 128 -0.33 -3.03 -10.39
CA GLN A 128 -0.19 -1.70 -10.96
C GLN A 128 0.00 -0.73 -9.80
N PHE A 129 1.08 0.03 -9.81
CA PHE A 129 1.30 1.10 -8.84
C PHE A 129 1.26 2.47 -9.52
N GLN A 130 0.93 3.48 -8.73
CA GLN A 130 0.91 4.88 -9.14
C GLN A 130 1.44 5.76 -8.00
N VAL A 131 2.24 6.75 -8.34
CA VAL A 131 2.69 7.85 -7.48
C VAL A 131 2.32 9.17 -8.16
N SER A 132 1.79 10.13 -7.41
CA SER A 132 1.21 11.37 -7.91
C SER A 132 1.47 12.52 -6.95
N GLU A 133 1.60 13.74 -7.44
CA GLU A 133 1.58 14.98 -6.62
C GLU A 133 0.15 15.43 -6.29
N GLN A 134 -0.86 14.78 -6.88
CA GLN A 134 -2.27 15.11 -6.70
C GLN A 134 -3.04 13.90 -6.16
N PRO A 135 -3.94 14.10 -5.18
CA PRO A 135 -4.71 13.00 -4.56
C PRO A 135 -5.69 12.33 -5.52
N ASP A 136 -6.07 13.00 -6.60
CA ASP A 136 -6.97 12.47 -7.63
C ASP A 136 -6.24 11.65 -8.72
N PHE A 137 -4.90 11.57 -8.65
CA PHE A 137 -4.03 10.89 -9.61
C PHE A 137 -4.17 11.38 -11.06
N GLN A 138 -4.67 12.61 -11.30
CA GLN A 138 -4.75 13.17 -12.66
C GLN A 138 -3.38 13.51 -13.25
N THR A 139 -2.40 13.80 -12.41
CA THR A 139 -1.00 14.04 -12.81
C THR A 139 -0.09 13.01 -12.15
N THR A 140 0.08 11.87 -12.80
CA THR A 140 0.92 10.78 -12.29
C THR A 140 2.41 11.06 -12.55
N VAL A 141 3.22 10.98 -11.50
CA VAL A 141 4.68 11.15 -11.52
C VAL A 141 5.35 9.85 -11.93
N LEU A 142 4.87 8.74 -11.36
CA LEU A 142 5.34 7.40 -11.66
C LEU A 142 4.15 6.45 -11.80
N SER A 143 4.14 5.66 -12.87
CA SER A 143 3.16 4.59 -13.05
C SER A 143 3.85 3.40 -13.70
N GLY A 144 3.63 2.21 -13.14
CA GLY A 144 4.25 0.99 -13.63
C GLY A 144 3.51 -0.26 -13.18
N SER A 145 3.88 -1.37 -13.81
CA SER A 145 3.35 -2.69 -13.50
C SER A 145 4.47 -3.63 -13.06
N GLY A 146 4.35 -4.23 -11.88
CA GLY A 146 5.23 -5.28 -11.38
C GLY A 146 4.73 -6.67 -11.76
N GLN A 147 5.64 -7.62 -12.02
CA GLN A 147 5.26 -9.02 -12.19
C GLN A 147 4.86 -9.62 -10.85
N GLY A 148 3.70 -10.26 -10.80
CA GLY A 148 3.25 -10.94 -9.60
C GLY A 148 3.98 -12.29 -9.43
N PRO A 149 3.97 -12.86 -8.23
CA PRO A 149 3.36 -12.33 -7.00
C PRO A 149 4.32 -11.45 -6.19
N TRP A 150 5.30 -10.81 -6.84
CA TRP A 150 6.22 -9.90 -6.15
C TRP A 150 5.50 -8.63 -5.71
N THR A 151 5.68 -8.25 -4.46
CA THR A 151 4.96 -7.13 -3.84
C THR A 151 5.83 -5.91 -3.57
N SER A 152 6.88 -5.74 -4.37
CA SER A 152 7.78 -4.60 -4.28
C SER A 152 8.14 -4.04 -5.66
N PHE A 153 8.44 -2.75 -5.69
CA PHE A 153 9.03 -2.06 -6.82
C PHE A 153 10.22 -1.22 -6.35
N GLU A 154 11.36 -1.36 -7.02
CA GLU A 154 12.58 -0.60 -6.75
C GLU A 154 13.20 -0.18 -8.08
N THR A 155 13.77 1.03 -8.14
CA THR A 155 14.48 1.55 -9.30
C THR A 155 15.60 2.49 -8.86
N ASN A 156 16.71 2.52 -9.61
CA ASN A 156 17.80 3.49 -9.41
C ASN A 156 17.62 4.77 -10.25
N ILE A 157 16.40 5.02 -10.72
CA ILE A 157 16.06 6.19 -11.53
C ILE A 157 15.20 7.09 -10.67
N ASP A 158 15.75 8.23 -10.29
CA ASP A 158 15.05 9.29 -9.56
C ASP A 158 13.74 9.66 -10.26
N PHE A 159 12.64 9.61 -9.51
CA PHE A 159 11.32 10.01 -9.99
C PHE A 159 10.66 11.06 -9.10
N LEU A 160 11.22 11.32 -7.91
CA LEU A 160 10.72 12.30 -6.96
C LEU A 160 11.52 13.61 -7.03
N GLN A 161 10.85 14.71 -6.68
CA GLN A 161 11.46 16.01 -6.44
C GLN A 161 11.60 16.23 -4.94
N ASP A 162 12.62 16.98 -4.52
CA ASP A 162 12.83 17.30 -3.10
C ASP A 162 11.71 18.21 -2.57
N CYS A 163 11.48 18.19 -1.26
CA CYS A 163 10.47 19.02 -0.58
C CYS A 163 9.06 18.97 -1.19
N THR A 164 8.61 17.79 -1.62
CA THR A 164 7.33 17.59 -2.30
C THR A 164 6.52 16.50 -1.60
N ASP A 165 5.20 16.67 -1.55
CA ASP A 165 4.26 15.68 -1.04
C ASP A 165 3.75 14.80 -2.18
N TYR A 166 3.67 13.50 -1.92
CA TYR A 166 3.27 12.48 -2.86
C TYR A 166 2.15 11.61 -2.29
N PHE A 167 1.28 11.18 -3.21
CA PHE A 167 0.20 10.24 -3.02
C PHE A 167 0.52 8.97 -3.78
N TRP A 168 0.36 7.81 -3.18
CA TRP A 168 0.59 6.56 -3.88
C TRP A 168 -0.46 5.50 -3.56
N ARG A 169 -0.64 4.58 -4.52
CA ARG A 169 -1.62 3.50 -4.45
C ARG A 169 -1.23 2.32 -5.33
N VAL A 170 -1.73 1.13 -5.00
CA VAL A 170 -1.46 -0.11 -5.72
C VAL A 170 -2.77 -0.84 -6.00
N ALA A 171 -2.90 -1.45 -7.18
CA ALA A 171 -4.00 -2.33 -7.55
C ALA A 171 -3.43 -3.66 -8.02
N VAL A 172 -4.12 -4.76 -7.73
CA VAL A 172 -3.79 -6.07 -8.32
C VAL A 172 -4.17 -6.07 -9.81
N LEU A 173 -3.33 -6.68 -10.64
CA LEU A 173 -3.59 -6.87 -12.07
C LEU A 173 -4.25 -8.21 -12.31
N ASN A 174 -5.26 -8.20 -13.17
CA ASN A 174 -5.86 -9.40 -13.73
C ASN A 174 -6.01 -9.23 -15.24
N ASN A 175 -5.37 -10.11 -16.01
CA ASN A 175 -5.26 -10.01 -17.46
C ASN A 175 -4.76 -8.63 -17.90
N LEU A 176 -3.76 -8.12 -17.19
CA LEU A 176 -3.18 -6.78 -17.37
C LEU A 176 -4.15 -5.60 -17.13
N VAL A 177 -5.31 -5.85 -16.54
CA VAL A 177 -6.27 -4.81 -16.15
C VAL A 177 -6.19 -4.60 -14.64
N PRO A 178 -5.95 -3.37 -14.15
CA PRO A 178 -6.01 -3.07 -12.72
C PRO A 178 -7.41 -3.32 -12.15
N GLY A 179 -7.48 -4.01 -11.00
CA GLY A 179 -8.67 -4.11 -10.17
C GLY A 179 -8.95 -2.82 -9.40
N GLU A 180 -9.58 -2.96 -8.23
CA GLU A 180 -9.71 -1.84 -7.30
C GLU A 180 -8.33 -1.47 -6.72
N TYR A 181 -8.07 -0.18 -6.60
CA TYR A 181 -6.86 0.32 -5.93
C TYR A 181 -7.01 0.22 -4.42
N SER A 182 -5.88 0.07 -3.73
CA SER A 182 -5.71 0.28 -2.30
C SER A 182 -6.25 1.64 -1.86
N HIS A 183 -6.31 1.83 -0.54
CA HIS A 183 -6.34 3.19 -0.02
C HIS A 183 -5.12 3.98 -0.51
N VAL A 184 -5.24 5.29 -0.48
CA VAL A 184 -4.15 6.19 -0.88
C VAL A 184 -3.32 6.48 0.35
N GLU A 185 -2.02 6.23 0.25
CA GLU A 185 -1.04 6.65 1.26
C GLU A 185 -0.32 7.92 0.83
N THR A 186 0.20 8.65 1.80
CA THR A 186 0.91 9.91 1.58
C THR A 186 2.27 9.92 2.23
N PHE A 187 3.28 10.43 1.52
CA PHE A 187 4.62 10.65 2.05
C PHE A 187 5.21 11.93 1.44
N SER A 188 6.23 12.47 2.09
CA SER A 188 6.95 13.68 1.68
C SER A 188 8.42 13.36 1.48
N THR A 189 9.13 14.22 0.76
CA THR A 189 10.56 14.05 0.50
C THR A 189 11.40 15.13 1.19
N ASP A 190 12.52 14.74 1.80
CA ASP A 190 13.55 15.66 2.29
C ASP A 190 14.95 15.05 2.12
N PHE A 191 15.48 15.13 0.90
CA PHE A 191 16.75 14.51 0.53
C PHE A 191 17.95 15.30 1.06
N GLN A 192 17.76 16.61 1.24
CA GLN A 192 18.83 17.52 1.65
C GLN A 192 18.78 17.87 3.15
N GLY A 193 17.73 17.47 3.87
CA GLY A 193 17.53 17.89 5.26
C GLY A 193 17.25 19.39 5.36
N THR A 194 16.85 20.02 4.25
CA THR A 194 16.66 21.48 4.12
C THR A 194 15.24 21.86 3.76
N CYS A 195 14.39 20.86 3.48
CA CYS A 195 12.97 21.11 3.45
C CYS A 195 12.62 21.67 4.82
N GLY A 196 12.00 22.86 4.82
CA GLY A 196 11.54 23.46 6.07
C GLY A 196 10.79 22.36 6.81
N GLN A 197 11.22 22.07 8.05
CA GLN A 197 10.57 21.04 8.86
C GLN A 197 9.06 21.23 8.64
N PHE A 198 8.37 20.18 8.18
CA PHE A 198 6.91 20.19 8.20
C PHE A 198 6.49 20.15 9.67
N VAL A 199 6.68 21.28 10.32
CA VAL A 199 5.95 21.66 11.51
C VAL A 199 4.61 22.04 10.91
N MET A 200 3.60 21.21 11.16
CA MET A 200 2.23 21.68 11.04
C MET A 200 2.19 23.01 11.83
N GLU A 201 2.13 24.16 11.17
CA GLU A 201 2.12 25.46 11.87
C GLU A 201 0.69 25.85 12.25
N LYS A 202 -0.28 25.20 11.62
CA LYS A 202 -1.72 25.49 11.70
C LYS A 202 -2.49 24.18 11.70
N PRO A 203 -3.68 24.15 12.32
CA PRO A 203 -4.53 22.96 12.30
C PRO A 203 -4.94 22.60 10.88
N GLU A 204 -5.08 21.30 10.59
CA GLU A 204 -5.58 20.77 9.31
C GLU A 204 -6.80 19.88 9.51
N ILE A 205 -7.60 19.67 8.47
CA ILE A 205 -8.70 18.71 8.51
C ILE A 205 -8.11 17.31 8.50
N TYR A 206 -8.38 16.56 9.56
CA TYR A 206 -8.00 15.16 9.70
C TYR A 206 -9.06 14.21 9.15
N ALA A 207 -10.35 14.49 9.40
CA ALA A 207 -11.43 13.61 8.95
C ALA A 207 -12.76 14.35 8.80
N LEU A 208 -13.59 13.84 7.89
CA LEU A 208 -14.96 14.27 7.67
C LEU A 208 -15.89 13.06 7.70
N GLY A 209 -17.04 13.19 8.37
CA GLY A 209 -17.96 12.07 8.44
C GLY A 209 -19.38 12.38 8.87
N CYS A 210 -20.33 11.49 8.56
CA CYS A 210 -21.73 11.66 8.97
C CYS A 210 -21.97 11.02 10.34
N ILE A 211 -22.68 11.73 11.22
CA ILE A 211 -23.19 11.21 12.49
C ILE A 211 -24.70 11.04 12.35
N GLY A 212 -25.15 9.79 12.17
CA GLY A 212 -26.55 9.50 11.89
C GLY A 212 -27.03 10.15 10.59
N ASN A 213 -28.30 10.57 10.56
CA ASN A 213 -28.95 11.09 9.35
C ASN A 213 -29.01 12.63 9.27
N GLN A 214 -28.72 13.33 10.36
CA GLN A 214 -28.97 14.76 10.49
C GLN A 214 -27.73 15.60 10.81
N SER A 215 -26.63 14.94 11.20
CA SER A 215 -25.43 15.61 11.65
C SER A 215 -24.20 15.10 10.92
N MET A 216 -23.16 15.91 10.93
CA MET A 216 -21.84 15.52 10.46
C MET A 216 -20.76 16.02 11.41
N MET A 217 -19.59 15.39 11.31
CA MET A 217 -18.39 15.67 12.05
C MET A 217 -17.30 16.16 11.11
N ILE A 218 -16.55 17.16 11.58
CA ILE A 218 -15.27 17.60 11.03
C ILE A 218 -14.26 17.43 12.15
N THR A 219 -13.19 16.67 11.93
CA THR A 219 -12.11 16.52 12.90
C THR A 219 -10.90 17.27 12.38
N PHE A 220 -10.32 18.10 13.23
CA PHE A 220 -9.06 18.79 12.97
C PHE A 220 -7.94 18.15 13.78
N GLU A 221 -6.76 18.09 13.21
CA GLU A 221 -5.52 17.78 13.91
C GLU A 221 -4.72 19.06 14.10
N PHE A 222 -4.21 19.26 15.32
CA PHE A 222 -3.41 20.42 15.69
C PHE A 222 -1.94 20.03 15.90
N PRO A 223 -1.01 20.95 15.67
CA PRO A 223 0.40 20.70 15.93
C PRO A 223 0.76 20.67 17.42
N GLU A 224 0.00 21.41 18.23
CA GLU A 224 0.09 21.40 19.68
C GLU A 224 -1.32 21.39 20.26
N PRO A 225 -1.52 20.82 21.48
CA PRO A 225 -2.85 20.76 22.08
C PRO A 225 -3.49 22.15 22.17
N PRO A 226 -4.64 22.38 21.51
CA PRO A 226 -5.27 23.70 21.53
C PRO A 226 -5.67 24.08 22.95
N GLN A 227 -5.40 25.33 23.33
CA GLN A 227 -5.74 25.88 24.65
C GLN A 227 -7.05 26.67 24.64
N ASP A 228 -7.50 27.05 23.45
CA ASP A 228 -8.64 27.95 23.24
C ASP A 228 -9.90 27.18 22.81
N GLY A 229 -11.03 27.88 22.81
CA GLY A 229 -12.28 27.36 22.24
C GLY A 229 -12.33 27.60 20.73
N PHE A 230 -12.87 26.65 19.98
CA PHE A 230 -12.95 26.72 18.52
C PHE A 230 -14.37 26.52 18.01
N GLU A 231 -14.64 27.07 16.84
CA GLU A 231 -15.86 26.86 16.07
C GLU A 231 -15.47 26.57 14.62
N ALA A 232 -16.02 25.51 14.03
CA ALA A 232 -15.84 25.28 12.60
C ALA A 232 -17.05 25.81 11.81
N ARG A 233 -16.77 26.29 10.60
CA ARG A 233 -17.79 26.79 9.66
C ARG A 233 -17.64 26.06 8.35
N ALA A 234 -18.73 25.52 7.84
CA ALA A 234 -18.74 24.84 6.56
C ALA A 234 -20.05 25.07 5.82
N GLU A 235 -19.95 25.54 4.57
CA GLU A 235 -21.12 25.83 3.69
C GLU A 235 -22.20 26.69 4.37
N GLY A 236 -21.79 27.68 5.16
CA GLY A 236 -22.68 28.59 5.89
C GLY A 236 -23.31 28.00 7.17
N ASN A 237 -22.97 26.77 7.54
CA ASN A 237 -23.33 26.17 8.82
C ASN A 237 -22.20 26.31 9.84
N THR A 238 -22.59 26.33 11.11
CA THR A 238 -21.69 26.39 12.26
C THR A 238 -21.65 25.05 12.98
N TYR A 239 -20.46 24.67 13.45
CA TYR A 239 -20.17 23.41 14.11
C TYR A 239 -19.56 23.67 15.49
N GLU A 240 -20.10 23.02 16.50
CA GLU A 240 -19.61 23.09 17.87
C GLU A 240 -18.44 22.11 18.04
N CYS A 241 -17.30 22.61 18.52
CA CYS A 241 -16.08 21.85 18.62
C CYS A 241 -15.72 21.48 20.06
N GLU A 242 -15.32 20.23 20.26
CA GLU A 242 -14.87 19.69 21.54
C GLU A 242 -13.54 18.94 21.36
N LEU A 243 -12.64 19.10 22.33
CA LEU A 243 -11.36 18.40 22.36
C LEU A 243 -11.54 16.92 22.65
N ASN A 244 -10.79 16.06 21.98
CA ASN A 244 -10.76 14.64 22.29
C ASN A 244 -9.94 14.40 23.59
N PRO A 245 -10.57 13.94 24.69
CA PRO A 245 -9.85 13.74 25.95
C PRO A 245 -8.83 12.59 25.90
N GLN A 246 -8.94 11.67 24.94
CA GLN A 246 -7.99 10.57 24.73
C GLN A 246 -6.89 10.94 23.73
N ARG A 247 -7.10 11.96 22.89
CA ARG A 247 -6.12 12.43 21.91
C ARG A 247 -6.07 13.96 21.89
N PRO A 248 -5.19 14.59 22.68
CA PRO A 248 -5.25 16.02 22.97
C PRO A 248 -4.88 16.93 21.78
N LEU A 249 -4.45 16.38 20.65
CA LEU A 249 -4.20 17.11 19.40
C LEU A 249 -5.42 17.17 18.48
N PHE A 250 -6.49 16.43 18.79
CA PHE A 250 -7.65 16.28 17.90
C PHE A 250 -8.84 17.05 18.44
N LEU A 251 -9.45 17.83 17.57
CA LEU A 251 -10.63 18.63 17.85
C LEU A 251 -11.79 18.12 16.99
N HIS A 252 -12.88 17.69 17.63
CA HIS A 252 -14.07 17.19 16.95
C HIS A 252 -15.15 18.26 16.90
N CYS A 253 -15.52 18.67 15.71
CA CYS A 253 -16.57 19.65 15.45
C CYS A 253 -17.82 18.95 14.91
N SER A 254 -18.95 19.10 15.58
CA SER A 254 -20.22 18.49 15.19
C SER A 254 -21.28 19.53 14.85
N GLY A 255 -22.08 19.26 13.82
CA GLY A 255 -23.02 20.26 13.31
C GLY A 255 -23.98 19.71 12.25
N PRO A 256 -24.80 20.59 11.65
CA PRO A 256 -25.80 20.20 10.68
C PRO A 256 -25.19 19.53 9.45
N ARG A 257 -25.86 18.51 8.93
CA ARG A 257 -25.48 17.88 7.68
C ARG A 257 -25.49 18.86 6.49
N ILE A 258 -24.49 18.77 5.62
CA ILE A 258 -24.44 19.45 4.32
C ILE A 258 -25.04 18.53 3.24
N GLU A 259 -26.07 18.99 2.52
CA GLU A 259 -26.79 18.19 1.50
C GLU A 259 -26.42 18.54 0.05
N THR A 260 -25.87 19.73 -0.19
CA THR A 260 -25.92 20.36 -1.52
C THR A 260 -24.59 20.47 -2.26
N SER A 261 -23.45 20.16 -1.63
CA SER A 261 -22.14 20.35 -2.29
C SER A 261 -21.17 19.20 -2.04
N PRO A 262 -20.60 18.56 -3.08
CA PRO A 262 -19.57 17.54 -2.92
C PRO A 262 -18.23 18.16 -2.51
N MET A 263 -17.97 19.43 -2.80
CA MET A 263 -16.83 20.19 -2.25
C MET A 263 -17.31 21.50 -1.67
N GLY A 264 -16.75 21.94 -0.56
CA GLY A 264 -17.06 23.26 -0.04
C GLY A 264 -16.04 23.79 0.94
N LEU A 265 -16.16 25.07 1.25
CA LEU A 265 -15.20 25.77 2.09
C LEU A 265 -15.43 25.38 3.55
N VAL A 266 -14.35 25.01 4.22
CA VAL A 266 -14.27 24.77 5.66
C VAL A 266 -13.32 25.79 6.28
N GLU A 267 -13.78 26.44 7.34
CA GLU A 267 -12.98 27.34 8.16
C GLU A 267 -13.00 26.87 9.61
N LEU A 268 -11.87 27.01 10.30
CA LEU A 268 -11.80 26.87 11.76
C LEU A 268 -11.50 28.24 12.35
N VAL A 269 -12.33 28.66 13.29
CA VAL A 269 -12.27 29.97 13.93
C VAL A 269 -11.91 29.80 15.40
N ASP A 270 -10.90 30.50 15.85
CA ASP A 270 -10.57 30.64 17.25
C ASP A 270 -11.55 31.64 17.89
N LEU A 271 -12.24 31.21 18.94
CA LEU A 271 -13.27 32.00 19.61
C LEU A 271 -12.70 33.12 20.49
N GLU A 272 -11.46 33.02 20.96
CA GLU A 272 -10.81 34.05 21.77
C GLU A 272 -10.24 35.17 20.89
N SER A 273 -9.47 34.80 19.86
CA SER A 273 -8.86 35.77 18.94
C SER A 273 -9.81 36.27 17.85
N GLN A 274 -10.89 35.53 17.56
CA GLN A 274 -11.79 35.74 16.42
C GLN A 274 -11.08 35.62 15.06
N GLU A 275 -9.92 34.96 15.01
CA GLU A 275 -9.17 34.73 13.78
C GLU A 275 -9.53 33.37 13.14
N VAL A 276 -9.46 33.33 11.81
CA VAL A 276 -9.57 32.08 11.05
C VAL A 276 -8.21 31.40 11.04
N VAL A 277 -8.08 30.31 11.80
CA VAL A 277 -6.82 29.57 11.98
C VAL A 277 -6.62 28.48 10.92
N PHE A 278 -7.70 28.05 10.26
CA PHE A 278 -7.69 27.18 9.09
C PHE A 278 -8.73 27.66 8.07
N SER A 279 -8.42 27.58 6.78
CA SER A 279 -9.36 27.83 5.68
C SER A 279 -8.95 26.96 4.50
N GLY A 280 -9.83 26.07 4.04
CA GLY A 280 -9.55 25.13 2.97
C GLY A 280 -10.82 24.54 2.37
N GLU A 281 -10.73 24.06 1.13
CA GLU A 281 -11.82 23.31 0.51
C GLU A 281 -11.75 21.85 0.93
N ALA A 282 -12.90 21.25 1.21
CA ALA A 282 -13.00 19.85 1.59
C ALA A 282 -14.15 19.14 0.87
N MET A 283 -13.99 17.84 0.63
CA MET A 283 -15.02 17.03 -0.04
C MET A 283 -16.01 16.49 0.99
N PHE A 284 -17.28 16.90 0.91
CA PHE A 284 -18.27 16.48 1.90
C PHE A 284 -18.88 15.10 1.58
N PRO A 285 -19.04 14.24 2.60
CA PRO A 285 -19.72 12.97 2.44
C PRO A 285 -21.16 13.10 1.92
N ASN A 286 -21.57 12.22 1.02
CA ASN A 286 -22.99 12.03 0.73
C ASN A 286 -23.64 11.14 1.81
N CYS A 287 -24.33 11.73 2.79
CA CYS A 287 -24.95 10.93 3.85
C CYS A 287 -26.25 10.19 3.44
N ASP A 288 -26.87 10.49 2.28
CA ASP A 288 -28.12 9.87 1.79
C ASP A 288 -27.90 8.55 1.05
N GLN A 289 -26.71 8.34 0.50
CA GLN A 289 -26.43 7.06 -0.13
C GLN A 289 -26.42 5.97 0.94
N PRO A 290 -27.09 4.82 0.72
CA PRO A 290 -26.82 3.62 1.52
C PRO A 290 -25.32 3.33 1.46
N PRO A 291 -24.77 2.63 2.45
CA PRO A 291 -23.32 2.58 2.69
C PRO A 291 -22.42 2.18 1.50
N CYS A 292 -22.97 1.65 0.40
CA CYS A 292 -22.22 1.20 -0.77
C CYS A 292 -23.05 1.34 -2.06
N SER A 293 -23.36 2.54 -2.52
CA SER A 293 -23.85 2.75 -3.91
C SER A 293 -22.94 3.70 -4.66
N GLY A 294 -21.76 3.20 -5.05
CA GLY A 294 -20.84 3.90 -5.95
C GLY A 294 -19.36 3.52 -5.79
N LEU A 295 -18.98 2.93 -4.66
CA LEU A 295 -17.64 2.38 -4.41
C LEU A 295 -17.79 0.97 -3.85
N GLY A 296 -16.85 0.09 -4.23
CA GLY A 296 -16.80 -1.33 -3.92
C GLY A 296 -17.14 -1.66 -2.47
N GLN A 297 -17.92 -2.72 -2.32
CA GLN A 297 -18.54 -3.17 -1.08
C GLN A 297 -17.52 -3.97 -0.26
N VAL A 298 -16.83 -3.33 0.70
CA VAL A 298 -16.11 -4.01 1.78
C VAL A 298 -16.43 -3.33 3.12
N ASP A 299 -16.99 -4.13 4.03
CA ASP A 299 -17.30 -3.88 5.45
C ASP A 299 -18.35 -2.85 5.87
N CYS A 300 -19.62 -3.26 5.71
CA CYS A 300 -20.78 -2.70 6.42
C CYS A 300 -21.29 -3.60 7.55
N ASN A 301 -20.39 -4.19 8.34
CA ASN A 301 -20.74 -4.94 9.55
C ASN A 301 -20.01 -4.42 10.79
N ALA A 302 -20.20 -3.13 11.09
CA ALA A 302 -20.14 -2.61 12.47
C ALA A 302 -21.12 -1.43 12.57
N ARG A 303 -22.33 -1.68 13.11
CA ARG A 303 -23.22 -0.62 13.64
C ARG A 303 -22.53 -0.02 14.88
N ALA A 304 -22.63 1.25 15.25
CA ALA A 304 -23.38 2.39 14.73
C ALA A 304 -22.57 3.68 15.02
N ASP A 305 -22.82 4.74 14.24
CA ASP A 305 -22.52 6.14 14.59
C ASP A 305 -21.16 6.77 14.18
N CYS A 306 -20.62 6.43 13.00
CA CYS A 306 -19.80 7.36 12.16
C CYS A 306 -19.64 6.82 10.72
N LYS A 307 -19.66 7.69 9.70
CA LYS A 307 -19.34 7.36 8.29
C LYS A 307 -18.11 8.15 7.82
N TRP A 308 -17.07 7.49 7.30
CA TRP A 308 -15.86 8.12 6.75
C TRP A 308 -16.00 8.44 5.25
N VAL A 309 -15.40 9.54 4.78
CA VAL A 309 -15.17 9.80 3.34
C VAL A 309 -13.74 10.30 3.15
N PRO A 310 -12.90 9.63 2.33
CA PRO A 310 -11.59 10.14 1.99
C PRO A 310 -11.73 11.32 1.02
N GLY A 311 -11.20 12.46 1.40
CA GLY A 311 -11.14 13.63 0.54
C GLY A 311 -10.43 14.80 1.18
N LEU A 312 -9.16 14.95 0.82
CA LEU A 312 -8.25 16.11 0.95
C LEU A 312 -7.39 16.19 2.22
N THR A 313 -6.08 16.05 1.94
CA THR A 313 -4.86 16.43 2.69
C THR A 313 -4.69 15.88 4.11
N HIS A 314 -3.69 15.02 4.23
CA HIS A 314 -3.15 14.38 5.44
C HIS A 314 -4.12 13.51 6.26
N ALA A 315 -3.71 12.24 6.37
CA ALA A 315 -4.13 11.22 7.32
C ALA A 315 -5.47 10.50 7.08
N GLY A 316 -5.36 9.31 6.47
CA GLY A 316 -6.30 8.23 6.72
C GLY A 316 -6.02 7.56 8.06
N ALA A 317 -6.92 7.71 9.04
CA ALA A 317 -7.13 6.66 10.04
C ALA A 317 -8.64 6.50 10.31
N GLY A 318 -9.15 5.29 10.10
CA GLY A 318 -10.51 4.89 10.49
C GLY A 318 -10.58 4.51 11.98
N PHE A 319 -11.68 4.87 12.64
CA PHE A 319 -11.96 4.66 14.07
C PHE A 319 -13.22 3.80 14.30
N CYS A 320 -13.26 3.03 15.40
CA CYS A 320 -14.48 2.70 16.15
C CYS A 320 -14.10 2.36 17.61
N GLN A 321 -14.63 3.09 18.60
CA GLN A 321 -14.60 2.68 20.00
C GLN A 321 -16.02 2.71 20.56
N ASP A 322 -16.52 1.56 21.01
CA ASP A 322 -17.72 1.45 21.83
C ASP A 322 -17.31 1.44 23.32
N GLN A 323 -17.99 2.32 24.08
CA GLN A 323 -17.99 2.56 25.54
C GLN A 323 -16.86 3.39 26.16
#